data_AF-I4IRZ5-F1
#
_entry.id   AF-I4IRZ5-F1
#
_cell.length_a   1.000
_cell.length_b   1.000
_cell.length_c   1.000
_cell.angle_alpha   90.00
_cell.angle_beta   90.00
_cell.angle_gamma   90.00
#
_symmetry.space_group_name_H-M   'P 1'
#
loop_
_entity.id
_entity.type
_entity.pdbx_description
1 polymer ?
#
loop_
_entity_poly.entity_id
_entity_poly.type
_entity_poly.pdbx_seq_one_letter_code
_entity_poly.pdbx_strand_id
1 'polypeptide(L)'
;MKLPNSQNLLIASLLGLSALFAGSYPLVKAQSEPKPGCQATVNKVLQEIRSKGVRRVEFSISKGTANNGMTGNPTNRTDELTVALFNDNPKKADPIIENIMTSLKLLNSWADQIVKSCNNTATVAFDVKGSIDVIGGHGWEEKFYIQSNNKTKRERCIQTNDNMATPYSWGVLRNQPLCGY
;
A
#
# COMPACT_ATOMS: atom_id res chain seq x y z
N MET A 1 -27.86 94.65 -14.38
CA MET A 1 -28.56 93.35 -14.32
C MET A 1 -27.51 92.24 -14.18
N LYS A 2 -27.75 91.35 -13.18
CA LYS A 2 -27.16 90.03 -12.90
C LYS A 2 -25.68 89.91 -12.47
N LEU A 3 -25.53 89.40 -11.25
CA LEU A 3 -24.33 88.94 -10.52
C LEU A 3 -24.14 87.40 -10.75
N PRO A 4 -23.10 86.73 -10.20
CA PRO A 4 -22.17 85.83 -10.88
C PRO A 4 -22.39 84.33 -10.51
N ASN A 5 -21.49 83.43 -10.92
CA ASN A 5 -20.72 82.54 -10.03
C ASN A 5 -20.23 81.25 -10.73
N SER A 6 -19.04 80.86 -10.23
CA SER A 6 -18.10 79.77 -10.44
C SER A 6 -18.55 78.37 -10.86
N GLN A 7 -17.56 77.65 -11.40
CA GLN A 7 -17.06 76.30 -11.04
C GLN A 7 -16.63 75.61 -12.35
N ASN A 8 -15.53 74.88 -12.51
CA ASN A 8 -14.33 74.55 -11.74
C ASN A 8 -13.58 73.52 -12.63
N LEU A 9 -12.26 73.35 -12.43
CA LEU A 9 -11.52 72.05 -12.47
C LEU A 9 -11.39 71.34 -13.86
N LEU A 10 -10.28 70.85 -14.41
CA LEU A 10 -8.92 70.37 -14.01
C LEU A 10 -8.18 70.09 -15.36
N ILE A 11 -7.02 70.64 -15.75
CA ILE A 11 -5.61 70.34 -15.35
C ILE A 11 -5.38 68.84 -15.05
N ALA A 12 -4.40 68.10 -15.55
CA ALA A 12 -3.44 68.12 -16.64
C ALA A 12 -2.69 66.76 -16.54
N SER A 13 -2.06 66.34 -17.63
CA SER A 13 -0.79 65.59 -17.64
C SER A 13 -0.75 64.19 -17.01
N LEU A 14 -0.86 63.16 -17.87
CA LEU A 14 -0.30 61.83 -17.65
C LEU A 14 1.24 61.89 -17.73
N LEU A 15 1.93 61.79 -16.60
CA LEU A 15 3.32 61.32 -16.54
C LEU A 15 3.58 60.67 -15.18
N GLY A 16 4.11 59.45 -15.20
CA GLY A 16 4.87 58.87 -14.09
C GLY A 16 4.18 57.71 -13.36
N LEU A 17 4.66 56.48 -13.57
CA LEU A 17 5.60 55.82 -12.66
C LEU A 17 5.74 54.34 -13.07
N SER A 18 6.92 53.97 -13.54
CA SER A 18 7.35 52.58 -13.72
C SER A 18 7.59 51.97 -12.35
N ALA A 19 6.62 51.23 -11.82
CA ALA A 19 6.81 50.38 -10.66
C ALA A 19 7.29 49.00 -11.11
N LEU A 20 8.56 48.70 -10.84
CA LEU A 20 9.13 47.36 -10.86
C LEU A 20 8.37 46.47 -9.87
N PHE A 21 7.49 45.63 -10.37
CA PHE A 21 6.99 44.49 -9.59
C PHE A 21 8.09 43.44 -9.51
N ALA A 22 8.96 43.57 -8.50
CA ALA A 22 9.69 42.43 -7.95
C ALA A 22 8.67 41.51 -7.27
N GLY A 23 7.95 40.75 -8.09
CA GLY A 23 7.08 39.68 -7.63
C GLY A 23 7.95 38.57 -7.06
N SER A 24 8.02 38.51 -5.74
CA SER A 24 8.46 37.33 -5.00
C SER A 24 7.66 36.13 -5.50
N TYR A 25 8.27 35.29 -6.33
CA TYR A 25 7.69 33.99 -6.64
C TYR A 25 7.55 33.24 -5.31
N PRO A 26 6.35 32.89 -4.85
CA PRO A 26 6.26 31.93 -3.77
C PRO A 26 6.87 30.65 -4.33
N LEU A 27 7.93 30.16 -3.68
CA LEU A 27 8.44 28.81 -3.91
C LEU A 27 7.22 27.89 -3.88
N VAL A 28 6.82 27.38 -5.04
CA VAL A 28 5.74 26.41 -5.16
C VAL A 28 6.20 25.24 -4.31
N LYS A 29 5.58 25.09 -3.14
CA LYS A 29 5.67 23.91 -2.30
C LYS A 29 5.30 22.77 -3.25
N ALA A 30 6.28 21.96 -3.65
CA ALA A 30 6.05 20.83 -4.54
C ALA A 30 4.84 20.08 -3.97
N GLN A 31 3.69 20.20 -4.65
CA GLN A 31 2.51 19.48 -4.28
C GLN A 31 2.91 18.02 -4.44
N SER A 32 3.14 17.35 -3.32
CA SER A 32 3.37 15.91 -3.29
C SER A 32 2.29 15.30 -4.17
N GLU A 33 2.70 14.62 -5.23
CA GLU A 33 1.78 13.97 -6.16
C GLU A 33 0.67 13.25 -5.37
N PRO A 34 -0.60 13.33 -5.81
CA PRO A 34 -1.68 12.67 -5.10
C PRO A 34 -1.30 11.22 -4.85
N LYS A 35 -1.21 10.82 -3.57
CA LYS A 35 -0.95 9.42 -3.25
C LYS A 35 -2.03 8.59 -3.95
N PRO A 36 -1.67 7.59 -4.77
CA PRO A 36 -2.68 6.71 -5.34
C PRO A 36 -3.48 6.10 -4.18
N GLY A 37 -4.81 6.20 -4.27
CA GLY A 37 -5.71 5.60 -3.30
C GLY A 37 -5.49 4.08 -3.26
N CYS A 38 -5.90 3.44 -2.14
CA CYS A 38 -5.69 2.01 -1.90
C CYS A 38 -5.96 1.13 -3.13
N GLN A 39 -7.13 1.29 -3.77
CA GLN A 39 -7.52 0.51 -4.93
C GLN A 39 -6.59 0.71 -6.14
N ALA A 40 -6.13 1.94 -6.40
CA ALA A 40 -5.21 2.21 -7.50
C ALA A 40 -3.85 1.53 -7.27
N THR A 41 -3.34 1.57 -6.04
CA THR A 41 -2.09 0.89 -5.67
C THR A 41 -2.22 -0.62 -5.77
N VAL A 42 -3.31 -1.20 -5.25
CA VAL A 42 -3.57 -2.64 -5.35
C VAL A 42 -3.70 -3.06 -6.82
N ASN A 43 -4.45 -2.31 -7.63
CA ASN A 43 -4.56 -2.58 -9.07
C ASN A 43 -3.19 -2.55 -9.76
N LYS A 44 -2.30 -1.61 -9.41
CA LYS A 44 -0.95 -1.56 -9.96
C LYS A 44 -0.15 -2.82 -9.61
N VAL A 45 -0.21 -3.29 -8.36
CA VAL A 45 0.42 -4.55 -7.93
C VAL A 45 -0.14 -5.73 -8.73
N LEU A 46 -1.47 -5.82 -8.85
CA LEU A 46 -2.13 -6.88 -9.64
C LEU A 46 -1.69 -6.86 -11.11
N GLN A 47 -1.58 -5.68 -11.72
CA GLN A 47 -1.09 -5.55 -13.10
C GLN A 47 0.38 -5.94 -13.22
N GLU A 48 1.22 -5.61 -12.24
CA GLU A 48 2.62 -6.03 -12.25
C GLU A 48 2.75 -7.56 -12.17
N ILE A 49 1.97 -8.21 -11.30
CA ILE A 49 1.93 -9.68 -11.20
C ILE A 49 1.49 -10.29 -12.54
N ARG A 50 0.43 -9.76 -13.16
CA ARG A 50 -0.03 -10.21 -14.49
C ARG A 50 1.02 -9.99 -15.58
N SER A 51 1.74 -8.86 -15.54
CA SER A 51 2.80 -8.56 -16.50
C SER A 51 3.98 -9.55 -16.44
N LYS A 52 4.16 -10.23 -15.29
CA LYS A 52 5.15 -11.31 -15.14
C LYS A 52 4.65 -12.66 -15.66
N GLY A 53 3.38 -12.77 -16.04
CA GLY A 53 2.79 -13.92 -16.72
C GLY A 53 1.72 -14.68 -15.95
N VAL A 54 1.36 -14.25 -14.73
CA VAL A 54 0.26 -14.87 -13.97
C VAL A 54 -1.07 -14.48 -14.60
N ARG A 55 -1.86 -15.45 -15.05
CA ARG A 55 -3.10 -15.20 -15.83
C ARG A 55 -4.21 -14.62 -14.98
N ARG A 56 -4.47 -15.21 -13.83
CA ARG A 56 -5.54 -14.80 -12.92
C ARG A 56 -4.96 -14.41 -11.57
N VAL A 57 -5.24 -13.16 -11.19
CA VAL A 57 -4.84 -12.56 -9.93
C VAL A 57 -6.02 -11.77 -9.42
N GLU A 58 -6.38 -11.98 -8.15
CA GLU A 58 -7.49 -11.29 -7.49
C GLU A 58 -7.02 -10.74 -6.14
N PHE A 59 -7.82 -9.87 -5.53
CA PHE A 59 -7.59 -9.48 -4.15
C PHE A 59 -8.89 -9.45 -3.37
N SER A 60 -8.79 -9.62 -2.07
CA SER A 60 -9.89 -9.47 -1.11
C SER A 60 -9.41 -8.72 0.11
N ILE A 61 -10.37 -8.12 0.84
CA ILE A 61 -10.10 -7.45 2.11
C ILE A 61 -10.99 -8.08 3.17
N SER A 62 -10.37 -8.70 4.17
CA SER A 62 -11.03 -9.21 5.37
C SER A 62 -11.00 -8.12 6.43
N LYS A 63 -12.16 -7.50 6.68
CA LYS A 63 -12.25 -6.35 7.58
C LYS A 63 -12.13 -6.77 9.03
N GLY A 64 -11.27 -6.09 9.79
CA GLY A 64 -11.15 -6.30 11.23
C GLY A 64 -10.48 -7.61 11.67
N THR A 65 -9.89 -8.39 10.75
CA THR A 65 -9.39 -9.74 11.05
C THR A 65 -7.90 -9.81 11.35
N ALA A 66 -7.11 -8.79 11.05
CA ALA A 66 -5.64 -8.85 11.13
C ALA A 66 -5.13 -9.12 12.56
N ASN A 67 -5.90 -8.76 13.59
CA ASN A 67 -5.55 -8.99 14.99
C ASN A 67 -6.06 -10.33 15.55
N ASN A 68 -6.77 -11.13 14.75
CA ASN A 68 -7.35 -12.38 15.24
C ASN A 68 -6.23 -13.37 15.63
N GLY A 69 -6.20 -13.73 16.91
CA GLY A 69 -5.16 -14.61 17.46
C GLY A 69 -3.79 -13.95 17.61
N MET A 70 -3.67 -12.63 17.40
CA MET A 70 -2.42 -11.87 17.47
C MET A 70 -2.48 -10.77 18.55
N THR A 71 -1.33 -10.42 19.11
CA THR A 71 -1.13 -9.31 20.05
C THR A 71 0.12 -8.49 19.65
N GLY A 72 0.16 -7.22 20.03
CA GLY A 72 1.30 -6.35 19.76
C GLY A 72 1.33 -5.74 18.36
N ASN A 73 0.19 -5.64 17.67
CA ASN A 73 0.08 -4.79 16.48
C ASN A 73 0.46 -3.34 16.87
N PRO A 74 1.49 -2.74 16.26
CA PRO A 74 1.98 -1.42 16.65
C PRO A 74 1.10 -0.28 16.13
N THR A 75 -0.04 -0.58 15.52
CA THR A 75 -0.96 0.38 14.91
C THR A 75 -2.40 0.09 15.32
N ASN A 76 -3.32 1.00 15.01
CA ASN A 76 -4.76 0.82 15.18
C ASN A 76 -5.45 0.17 13.96
N ARG A 77 -4.68 -0.25 12.95
CA ARG A 77 -5.19 -0.83 11.71
C ARG A 77 -5.60 -2.27 11.93
N THR A 78 -6.65 -2.72 11.26
CA THR A 78 -7.27 -4.02 11.57
C THR A 78 -7.60 -4.89 10.36
N ASP A 79 -7.47 -4.38 9.14
CA ASP A 79 -7.83 -5.15 7.94
C ASP A 79 -6.67 -6.00 7.44
N GLU A 80 -7.01 -7.18 6.91
CA GLU A 80 -6.13 -8.02 6.13
C GLU A 80 -6.46 -7.89 4.65
N LEU A 81 -5.46 -7.61 3.81
CA LEU A 81 -5.59 -7.63 2.36
C LEU A 81 -4.86 -8.84 1.80
N THR A 82 -5.59 -9.70 1.09
CA THR A 82 -5.01 -10.89 0.45
C THR A 82 -4.96 -10.68 -1.05
N VAL A 83 -3.81 -10.93 -1.67
CA VAL A 83 -3.62 -11.03 -3.12
C VAL A 83 -3.52 -12.51 -3.47
N ALA A 84 -4.50 -13.02 -4.21
CA ALA A 84 -4.56 -14.41 -4.63
C ALA A 84 -3.98 -14.58 -6.04
N LEU A 85 -2.94 -15.41 -6.18
CA LEU A 85 -2.35 -15.83 -7.45
C LEU A 85 -2.92 -17.21 -7.80
N PHE A 86 -3.67 -17.30 -8.90
CA PHE A 86 -4.30 -18.56 -9.29
C PHE A 86 -3.39 -19.35 -10.22
N ASN A 87 -3.06 -20.57 -9.80
CA ASN A 87 -2.52 -21.59 -10.66
C ASN A 87 -3.69 -22.27 -11.40
N ASP A 88 -3.81 -21.99 -12.70
CA ASP A 88 -4.86 -22.59 -13.54
C ASP A 88 -4.62 -24.09 -13.80
N ASN A 89 -3.41 -24.60 -13.51
CA ASN A 89 -3.09 -26.02 -13.63
C ASN A 89 -2.92 -26.68 -12.25
N PRO A 90 -3.92 -27.42 -11.75
CA PRO A 90 -3.85 -28.00 -10.41
C PRO A 90 -2.78 -29.08 -10.25
N LYS A 91 -2.33 -29.71 -11.34
CA LYS A 91 -1.41 -30.85 -11.34
C LYS A 91 0.07 -30.47 -11.38
N LYS A 92 0.39 -29.18 -11.47
CA LYS A 92 1.78 -28.72 -11.59
C LYS A 92 1.87 -27.30 -11.08
N ALA A 93 2.83 -27.04 -10.18
CA ALA A 93 3.16 -25.67 -9.77
C ALA A 93 3.51 -24.82 -10.99
N ASP A 94 2.92 -23.62 -11.07
CA ASP A 94 3.29 -22.64 -12.08
C ASP A 94 4.65 -22.02 -11.72
N PRO A 95 5.70 -22.19 -12.54
CA PRO A 95 7.05 -21.71 -12.22
C PRO A 95 7.11 -20.18 -12.11
N ILE A 96 6.20 -19.44 -12.76
CA ILE A 96 6.13 -17.97 -12.64
C ILE A 96 5.63 -17.60 -11.25
N ILE A 97 4.56 -18.26 -10.79
CA ILE A 97 4.02 -18.05 -9.44
C ILE A 97 5.09 -18.42 -8.40
N GLU A 98 5.78 -19.54 -8.57
CA GLU A 98 6.85 -19.97 -7.66
C GLU A 98 8.00 -18.95 -7.60
N ASN A 99 8.44 -18.43 -8.74
CA ASN A 99 9.47 -17.38 -8.80
C ASN A 99 9.03 -16.07 -8.11
N ILE A 100 7.76 -15.70 -8.23
CA ILE A 100 7.21 -14.52 -7.54
C ILE A 100 7.17 -14.76 -6.04
N MET A 101 6.63 -15.91 -5.63
CA MET A 101 6.37 -16.24 -4.24
C MET A 101 7.67 -16.49 -3.44
N THR A 102 8.72 -17.02 -4.09
CA THR A 102 10.07 -17.10 -3.50
C THR A 102 10.79 -15.74 -3.41
N SER A 103 10.33 -14.73 -4.15
CA SER A 103 10.94 -13.40 -4.16
C SER A 103 10.46 -12.53 -2.98
N LEU A 104 10.88 -12.88 -1.77
CA LEU A 104 10.44 -12.21 -0.54
C LEU A 104 10.67 -10.69 -0.54
N LYS A 105 11.75 -10.23 -1.20
CA LYS A 105 12.03 -8.79 -1.35
C LYS A 105 10.98 -8.09 -2.23
N LEU A 106 10.54 -8.74 -3.30
CA LEU A 106 9.51 -8.23 -4.20
C LEU A 106 8.16 -8.18 -3.48
N LEU A 107 7.77 -9.28 -2.85
CA LEU A 107 6.53 -9.35 -2.07
C LEU A 107 6.48 -8.29 -0.96
N ASN A 108 7.57 -8.13 -0.20
CA ASN A 108 7.64 -7.10 0.85
C ASN A 108 7.55 -5.68 0.25
N SER A 109 8.13 -5.44 -0.94
CA SER A 109 8.03 -4.14 -1.60
C SER A 109 6.60 -3.82 -2.06
N TRP A 110 5.85 -4.82 -2.53
CA TRP A 110 4.43 -4.64 -2.84
C TRP A 110 3.60 -4.46 -1.57
N ALA A 111 3.87 -5.22 -0.51
CA ALA A 111 3.21 -5.05 0.78
C ALA A 111 3.43 -3.65 1.36
N ASP A 112 4.67 -3.13 1.34
CA ASP A 112 5.01 -1.75 1.72
C ASP A 112 4.19 -0.72 0.94
N GLN A 113 4.06 -0.89 -0.37
CA GLN A 113 3.25 0.01 -1.21
C GLN A 113 1.77 -0.04 -0.81
N ILE A 114 1.23 -1.24 -0.59
CA ILE A 114 -0.17 -1.45 -0.22
C ILE A 114 -0.46 -0.81 1.15
N VAL A 115 0.30 -1.13 2.21
CA VAL A 115 0.05 -0.56 3.54
C VAL A 115 0.25 0.95 3.58
N LYS A 116 1.12 1.51 2.73
CA LYS A 116 1.30 2.96 2.62
C LYS A 116 0.08 3.67 2.01
N SER A 117 -0.64 3.01 1.10
CA SER A 117 -1.82 3.56 0.40
C SER A 117 -3.16 3.14 1.00
N CYS A 118 -3.20 2.05 1.77
CA CYS A 118 -4.42 1.49 2.37
C CYS A 118 -4.46 1.75 3.88
N ASN A 119 -5.17 2.81 4.27
CA ASN A 119 -5.15 3.35 5.64
C ASN A 119 -5.48 2.36 6.76
N ASN A 120 -6.35 1.38 6.51
CA ASN A 120 -6.77 0.42 7.55
C ASN A 120 -6.13 -0.98 7.41
N THR A 121 -5.28 -1.19 6.40
CA THR A 121 -4.60 -2.48 6.18
C THR A 121 -3.42 -2.63 7.14
N ALA A 122 -3.47 -3.68 7.95
CA ALA A 122 -2.44 -4.06 8.92
C ALA A 122 -1.62 -5.27 8.44
N THR A 123 -2.24 -6.17 7.69
CA THR A 123 -1.58 -7.33 7.09
C THR A 123 -1.81 -7.38 5.59
N VAL A 124 -0.78 -7.79 4.85
CA VAL A 124 -0.87 -8.11 3.42
C VAL A 124 -0.42 -9.55 3.25
N ALA A 125 -1.27 -10.38 2.64
CA ALA A 125 -0.98 -11.77 2.34
C ALA A 125 -0.90 -11.97 0.82
N PHE A 126 0.04 -12.79 0.37
CA PHE A 126 0.09 -13.33 -0.99
C PHE A 126 -0.16 -14.83 -0.91
N ASP A 127 -1.14 -15.31 -1.65
CA ASP A 127 -1.66 -16.67 -1.48
C ASP A 127 -1.80 -17.36 -2.85
N VAL A 128 -1.31 -18.59 -2.96
CA VAL A 128 -1.41 -19.41 -4.17
C VAL A 128 -2.67 -20.26 -4.12
N LYS A 129 -3.61 -19.99 -5.02
CA LYS A 129 -4.84 -20.76 -5.19
C LYS A 129 -4.77 -21.71 -6.37
N GLY A 130 -5.57 -22.77 -6.35
CA GLY A 130 -5.77 -23.65 -7.51
C GLY A 130 -4.74 -24.75 -7.71
N SER A 131 -3.72 -24.85 -6.85
CA SER A 131 -2.77 -25.97 -6.88
C SER A 131 -3.00 -26.93 -5.71
N ILE A 132 -3.04 -28.23 -6.00
CA ILE A 132 -3.00 -29.29 -4.97
C ILE A 132 -1.56 -29.73 -4.65
N ASP A 133 -0.60 -29.41 -5.54
CA ASP A 133 0.81 -29.84 -5.48
C ASP A 133 1.79 -28.74 -5.04
N VAL A 134 1.31 -27.52 -4.75
CA VAL A 134 2.18 -26.53 -4.13
C VAL A 134 2.37 -26.97 -2.68
N ILE A 135 3.50 -27.64 -2.43
CA ILE A 135 4.01 -28.06 -1.12
C ILE A 135 3.02 -28.97 -0.35
N GLY A 136 2.80 -30.19 -0.88
CA GLY A 136 2.22 -31.29 -0.10
C GLY A 136 0.75 -31.14 0.31
N GLY A 137 -0.08 -30.46 -0.49
CA GLY A 137 -1.49 -30.22 -0.15
C GLY A 137 -1.73 -29.04 0.80
N HIS A 138 -0.69 -28.27 1.11
CA HIS A 138 -0.77 -27.11 1.99
C HIS A 138 -0.57 -25.84 1.16
N GLY A 139 -1.60 -25.00 1.06
CA GLY A 139 -1.54 -23.75 0.30
C GLY A 139 -0.31 -22.91 0.67
N TRP A 140 0.33 -22.28 -0.32
CA TRP A 140 1.46 -21.39 -0.10
C TRP A 140 0.97 -19.97 0.13
N GLU A 141 1.12 -19.49 1.37
CA GLU A 141 0.85 -18.13 1.76
C GLU A 141 2.13 -17.45 2.29
N GLU A 142 2.33 -16.20 1.89
CA GLU A 142 3.36 -15.31 2.43
C GLU A 142 2.70 -14.07 3.04
N LYS A 143 2.85 -13.88 4.35
CA LYS A 143 2.19 -12.79 5.08
C LYS A 143 3.19 -11.72 5.54
N PHE A 144 2.75 -10.47 5.45
CA PHE A 144 3.53 -9.27 5.76
C PHE A 144 2.76 -8.39 6.73
N TYR A 145 3.40 -8.05 7.84
CA TYR A 145 2.78 -7.37 8.98
C TYR A 145 3.27 -5.93 9.08
N ILE A 146 2.35 -4.97 9.24
CA ILE A 146 2.71 -3.55 9.38
C ILE A 146 3.54 -3.29 10.63
N GLN A 147 4.50 -2.40 10.52
CA GLN A 147 5.36 -1.91 11.59
C GLN A 147 5.04 -0.45 11.91
N SER A 148 5.50 0.07 13.04
CA SER A 148 5.25 1.46 13.47
C SER A 148 5.71 2.53 12.47
N ASN A 149 6.66 2.20 11.59
CA ASN A 149 7.18 3.08 10.54
C ASN A 149 6.38 3.03 9.22
N ASN A 150 5.20 2.39 9.20
CA ASN A 150 4.38 2.15 8.02
C ASN A 150 5.06 1.32 6.91
N LYS A 151 6.10 0.56 7.24
CA LYS A 151 6.61 -0.53 6.41
C LYS A 151 6.07 -1.86 6.91
N THR A 152 6.28 -2.91 6.15
CA THR A 152 5.96 -4.28 6.52
C THR A 152 7.21 -5.07 6.87
N LYS A 153 7.00 -6.12 7.65
CA LYS A 153 7.97 -7.17 7.89
C LYS A 153 7.31 -8.49 7.55
N ARG A 154 8.02 -9.36 6.83
CA ARG A 154 7.58 -10.74 6.62
C ARG A 154 7.33 -11.38 7.98
N GLU A 155 6.25 -12.13 8.04
CA GLU A 155 5.99 -13.08 9.09
C GLU A 155 7.20 -13.96 9.40
N ARG A 156 7.37 -14.27 10.69
CA ARG A 156 8.42 -15.15 11.17
C ARG A 156 7.80 -16.47 11.59
N CYS A 157 8.26 -17.54 10.94
CA CYS A 157 8.09 -18.89 11.45
C CYS A 157 8.93 -19.08 12.71
N ILE A 158 8.29 -19.58 13.77
CA ILE A 158 9.00 -20.11 14.93
C ILE A 158 8.62 -21.58 15.09
N GLN A 159 9.64 -22.44 15.21
CA GLN A 159 9.43 -23.79 15.71
C GLN A 159 9.21 -23.67 17.22
N THR A 160 7.98 -23.92 17.67
CA THR A 160 7.67 -23.89 19.08
C THR A 160 7.45 -25.30 19.58
N ASN A 161 8.18 -25.64 20.63
CA ASN A 161 7.92 -26.79 21.48
C ASN A 161 6.66 -26.44 22.30
N ASP A 162 5.49 -26.87 21.82
CA ASP A 162 4.12 -26.99 22.40
C ASP A 162 3.53 -26.01 23.44
N ASN A 163 4.23 -25.04 24.02
CA ASN A 163 3.76 -24.30 25.20
C ASN A 163 3.51 -22.78 25.02
N MET A 164 3.46 -22.25 23.80
CA MET A 164 3.07 -20.84 23.61
C MET A 164 1.55 -20.67 23.63
N ALA A 165 1.05 -19.86 24.57
CA ALA A 165 -0.36 -19.47 24.67
C ALA A 165 -0.73 -18.46 23.58
N THR A 166 -1.98 -18.53 23.09
CA THR A 166 -2.59 -17.45 22.31
C THR A 166 -2.95 -16.28 23.23
N PRO A 167 -2.90 -15.02 22.76
CA PRO A 167 -2.58 -14.57 21.40
C PRO A 167 -1.08 -14.55 21.09
N TYR A 168 -0.71 -14.76 19.82
CA TYR A 168 0.68 -14.76 19.35
C TYR A 168 1.24 -13.34 19.18
N SER A 169 2.56 -13.19 19.31
CA SER A 169 3.20 -11.90 19.02
C SER A 169 3.04 -11.51 17.54
N TRP A 170 2.84 -10.23 17.28
CA TRP A 170 2.67 -9.65 15.94
C TRP A 170 3.77 -10.09 14.96
N GLY A 171 3.35 -10.63 13.81
CA GLY A 171 4.26 -11.14 12.78
C GLY A 171 4.94 -12.47 13.11
N VAL A 172 4.33 -13.32 13.93
CA VAL A 172 4.84 -14.64 14.31
C VAL A 172 3.76 -15.71 14.09
N LEU A 173 4.10 -16.78 13.36
CA LEU A 173 3.25 -17.96 13.16
C LEU A 173 3.90 -19.24 13.70
N ARG A 174 3.06 -20.16 14.18
CA ARG A 174 3.44 -21.52 14.60
C ARG A 174 3.19 -22.56 13.51
N ASN A 175 4.13 -23.49 13.36
CA ASN A 175 3.95 -24.83 12.77
C ASN A 175 3.05 -24.88 11.52
N GLN A 176 3.28 -23.97 10.56
CA GLN A 176 2.81 -24.19 9.18
C GLN A 176 3.77 -25.19 8.51
N PRO A 177 3.30 -26.03 7.58
CA PRO A 177 4.13 -26.90 6.73
C PRO A 177 5.25 -26.14 6.01
N LEU A 178 5.05 -24.83 5.81
CA LEU A 178 5.99 -23.90 5.19
C LEU A 178 7.12 -23.42 6.14
N CYS A 179 7.04 -23.71 7.44
CA CYS A 179 8.10 -23.36 8.40
C CYS A 179 9.28 -24.36 8.38
N GLY A 180 9.30 -25.29 7.42
CA GLY A 180 10.27 -26.39 7.32
C GLY A 180 10.97 -26.54 5.96
N TYR A 181 11.02 -25.49 5.14
CA TYR A 181 11.87 -25.45 3.93
C TYR A 181 12.90 -24.32 4.00
#